data_AF-A0A915MZD9-F1
#
_entry.id   AF-A0A915MZD9-F1
#
_cell.length_a   1.000
_cell.length_b   1.000
_cell.length_c   1.000
_cell.angle_alpha   90.00
_cell.angle_beta   90.00
_cell.angle_gamma   90.00
#
_symmetry.space_group_name_H-M   'P 1'
#
loop_
_entity.id
_entity.type
_entity.pdbx_description
1 polymer ?
#
loop_
_entity_poly.entity_id
_entity_poly.type
_entity_poly.pdbx_seq_one_letter_code
_entity_poly.pdbx_strand_id
1 'polypeptide(L)'
;KGDTVLCRTSKTSDALALYLGILRLGATYVPLNPTYTKRETEHFVNDAKPKLIVTLNQKEDKTFCDTSTVKHVLCEQQLAKDSTKFEPLLDVESANPEDVACILYTSGTTGRPKGAMVTHAGLTANGQICTDIWRFHSNDRMVEHKELNKESVKNMRVFISGSAQLTPNVFEKFEQMTGHRILERYGMTETLVSTSNPYEPVNQRIAGSVGKAAKGVEVWVRVNKEGVIEVKSPSLFK
;
A
#
# COMPACT_ATOMS: atom_id res chain seq x y z
N LYS A 1 -11.88 -6.87 -17.31
CA LYS A 1 -11.08 -7.88 -16.58
C LYS A 1 -9.66 -7.97 -17.15
N GLY A 2 -8.64 -8.01 -16.30
CA GLY A 2 -7.22 -8.16 -16.65
C GLY A 2 -6.51 -6.87 -17.13
N ASP A 3 -7.26 -5.89 -17.61
CA ASP A 3 -6.71 -4.59 -18.02
C ASP A 3 -6.08 -3.83 -16.84
N THR A 4 -4.97 -3.13 -17.10
CA THR A 4 -4.25 -2.33 -16.11
C THR A 4 -4.79 -0.91 -16.05
N VAL A 5 -5.02 -0.41 -14.83
CA VAL A 5 -5.42 0.96 -14.53
C VAL A 5 -4.38 1.62 -13.64
N LEU A 6 -3.66 2.59 -14.21
CA LEU A 6 -2.59 3.31 -13.51
C LEU A 6 -3.13 4.57 -12.86
N CYS A 7 -2.88 4.74 -11.56
CA CYS A 7 -3.55 5.72 -10.72
C CYS A 7 -2.53 6.57 -9.97
N ARG A 8 -2.43 7.85 -10.35
CA ARG A 8 -1.73 8.90 -9.59
C ARG A 8 -2.80 9.79 -8.95
N THR A 9 -3.22 9.43 -7.74
CA THR A 9 -4.35 10.04 -7.05
C THR A 9 -3.95 10.68 -5.72
N SER A 10 -4.78 11.59 -5.24
CA SER A 10 -4.71 12.15 -3.89
C SER A 10 -5.10 11.09 -2.84
N LYS A 11 -4.76 11.35 -1.58
CA LYS A 11 -5.17 10.51 -0.44
C LYS A 11 -6.59 10.88 0.00
N THR A 12 -7.60 10.39 -0.71
CA THR A 12 -9.00 10.69 -0.45
C THR A 12 -9.85 9.41 -0.38
N SER A 13 -11.07 9.52 0.14
CA SER A 13 -12.06 8.45 0.07
C SER A 13 -12.38 8.06 -1.38
N ASP A 14 -12.35 9.01 -2.30
CA ASP A 14 -12.61 8.76 -3.72
C ASP A 14 -11.51 7.90 -4.34
N ALA A 15 -10.25 8.07 -3.93
CA ALA A 15 -9.16 7.20 -4.36
C ALA A 15 -9.34 5.76 -3.86
N LEU A 16 -9.86 5.58 -2.64
CA LEU A 16 -10.23 4.25 -2.12
C LEU A 16 -11.40 3.65 -2.91
N ALA A 17 -12.43 4.45 -3.21
CA ALA A 17 -13.56 4.02 -4.02
C ALA A 17 -13.11 3.63 -5.44
N LEU A 18 -12.19 4.38 -6.05
CA LEU A 18 -11.58 4.06 -7.33
C LEU A 18 -10.83 2.72 -7.28
N TYR A 19 -9.98 2.52 -6.27
CA TYR A 19 -9.26 1.26 -6.07
C TYR A 19 -10.23 0.07 -5.98
N LEU A 20 -11.25 0.17 -5.12
CA LEU A 20 -12.25 -0.90 -4.98
C LEU A 20 -13.06 -1.11 -6.26
N GLY A 21 -13.41 -0.04 -6.97
CA GLY A 21 -14.09 -0.11 -8.26
C GLY A 21 -13.27 -0.85 -9.32
N ILE A 22 -11.96 -0.58 -9.39
CA ILE A 22 -11.03 -1.27 -10.30
C ILE A 22 -10.99 -2.78 -9.98
N LEU A 23 -10.88 -3.14 -8.70
CA LEU A 23 -10.90 -4.55 -8.29
C LEU A 23 -12.24 -5.22 -8.62
N ARG A 24 -13.36 -4.52 -8.44
CA ARG A 24 -14.70 -5.03 -8.78
C ARG A 24 -14.89 -5.27 -10.27
N LEU A 25 -14.16 -4.55 -11.13
CA LEU A 25 -14.12 -4.78 -12.58
C LEU A 25 -13.13 -5.90 -12.99
N GLY A 26 -12.49 -6.54 -12.01
CA GLY A 26 -11.42 -7.52 -12.21
C GLY A 26 -10.22 -6.93 -12.96
N ALA A 27 -9.98 -5.63 -12.83
CA ALA A 27 -8.87 -4.92 -13.44
C ALA A 27 -7.69 -4.80 -12.45
N THR A 28 -6.49 -4.58 -13.00
CA THR A 28 -5.26 -4.49 -12.21
C THR A 28 -4.99 -3.05 -11.79
N TYR A 29 -4.97 -2.79 -10.48
CA TYR A 29 -4.67 -1.47 -9.92
C TYR A 29 -3.17 -1.19 -9.86
N VAL A 30 -2.72 -0.02 -10.34
CA VAL A 30 -1.30 0.38 -10.27
C VAL A 30 -1.19 1.75 -9.61
N PRO A 31 -0.94 1.82 -8.29
CA PRO A 31 -0.77 3.10 -7.61
C PRO A 31 0.59 3.72 -7.94
N LEU A 32 0.59 5.01 -8.26
CA LEU A 32 1.80 5.81 -8.38
C LEU A 32 1.87 6.85 -7.28
N ASN A 33 3.08 7.07 -6.76
CA ASN A 33 3.35 8.19 -5.88
C ASN A 33 3.18 9.51 -6.65
N PRO A 34 2.35 10.45 -6.16
CA PRO A 34 2.23 11.78 -6.73
C PRO A 34 3.53 12.56 -6.87
N THR A 35 4.60 12.20 -6.16
CA THR A 35 5.91 12.87 -6.25
C THR A 35 6.84 12.30 -7.32
N TYR A 36 6.45 11.24 -8.03
CA TYR A 36 7.30 10.68 -9.08
C TYR A 36 7.49 11.67 -10.23
N THR A 37 8.72 11.67 -10.75
CA THR A 37 9.15 12.50 -11.87
C THR A 37 8.54 12.02 -13.18
N LYS A 38 8.63 12.86 -14.23
CA LYS A 38 8.18 12.48 -15.57
C LYS A 38 8.85 11.20 -16.06
N ARG A 39 10.17 11.10 -15.90
CA ARG A 39 10.97 9.95 -16.33
C ARG A 39 10.58 8.64 -15.64
N GLU A 40 10.35 8.68 -14.33
CA GLU A 40 9.90 7.49 -13.58
C GLU A 40 8.51 7.05 -14.05
N THR A 41 7.62 8.02 -14.27
CA THR A 41 6.26 7.74 -14.70
C THR A 41 6.20 7.19 -16.12
N GLU A 42 7.01 7.69 -17.05
CA GLU A 42 7.16 7.12 -18.40
C GLU A 42 7.61 5.67 -18.35
N HIS A 43 8.56 5.34 -17.46
CA HIS A 43 8.97 3.96 -17.22
C HIS A 43 7.78 3.09 -16.78
N PHE A 44 7.00 3.53 -15.79
CA PHE A 44 5.82 2.79 -15.32
C PHE A 44 4.75 2.61 -16.40
N VAL A 45 4.47 3.65 -17.20
CA VAL A 45 3.49 3.57 -18.29
C VAL A 45 3.95 2.58 -19.37
N ASN A 46 5.23 2.60 -19.74
CA ASN A 46 5.79 1.69 -20.74
C ASN A 46 5.84 0.23 -20.26
N ASP A 47 6.12 0.03 -18.98
CA ASP A 47 6.21 -1.30 -18.36
C ASP A 47 4.81 -1.90 -18.11
N ALA A 48 3.91 -1.14 -17.47
CA ALA A 48 2.58 -1.61 -17.10
C ALA A 48 1.55 -1.60 -18.25
N LYS A 49 1.80 -0.83 -19.31
CA LYS A 49 0.93 -0.65 -20.49
C LYS A 49 -0.55 -0.43 -20.11
N PRO A 50 -0.86 0.60 -19.31
CA PRO A 50 -2.20 0.81 -18.81
C PRO A 50 -3.20 1.13 -19.93
N LYS A 51 -4.41 0.59 -19.81
CA LYS A 51 -5.53 0.93 -20.69
C LYS A 51 -6.21 2.24 -20.28
N LEU A 52 -6.14 2.55 -18.99
CA LEU A 52 -6.67 3.76 -18.38
C LEU A 52 -5.66 4.34 -17.40
N ILE A 53 -5.49 5.66 -17.43
CA ILE A 53 -4.77 6.42 -16.43
C ILE A 53 -5.74 7.35 -15.69
N VAL A 54 -5.63 7.40 -14.36
CA VAL A 54 -6.27 8.42 -13.52
C VAL A 54 -5.17 9.29 -12.90
N THR A 55 -5.21 10.60 -13.12
CA THR A 55 -4.24 11.59 -12.63
C THR A 55 -4.92 12.66 -11.76
N LEU A 56 -4.13 13.37 -10.94
CA LEU A 56 -4.57 14.47 -10.09
C LEU A 56 -5.29 15.59 -10.86
N ASN A 57 -4.60 16.16 -11.86
CA ASN A 57 -5.12 17.22 -12.71
C ASN A 57 -4.50 17.10 -14.09
N GLN A 58 -5.29 16.71 -15.08
CA GLN A 58 -4.83 16.49 -16.45
C GLN A 58 -4.20 17.73 -17.12
N LYS A 59 -4.62 18.95 -16.73
CA LYS A 59 -4.09 20.19 -17.33
C LYS A 59 -2.72 20.59 -16.76
N GLU A 60 -2.47 20.23 -15.50
CA GLU A 60 -1.24 20.58 -14.78
C GLU A 60 -0.23 19.44 -14.80
N ASP A 61 -0.72 18.20 -14.80
CA ASP A 61 0.11 17.01 -14.86
C ASP A 61 0.56 16.72 -16.30
N LYS A 62 1.60 17.43 -16.72
CA LYS A 62 2.30 17.23 -17.99
C LYS A 62 3.09 15.93 -18.05
N THR A 63 3.04 15.10 -17.01
CA THR A 63 3.72 13.81 -17.02
C THR A 63 3.12 12.87 -18.05
N PHE A 64 1.82 13.01 -18.33
CA PHE A 64 1.08 12.14 -19.24
C PHE A 64 0.76 12.78 -20.59
N CYS A 65 1.29 13.98 -20.89
CA CYS A 65 0.95 14.73 -22.11
C CYS A 65 1.38 14.05 -23.41
N ASP A 66 2.40 13.18 -23.36
CA ASP A 66 2.95 12.47 -24.53
C ASP A 66 2.47 11.01 -24.62
N THR A 67 1.44 10.63 -23.86
CA THR A 67 0.91 9.25 -23.81
C THR A 67 -0.03 8.94 -24.98
N SER A 68 0.42 9.12 -26.22
CA SER A 68 -0.33 8.76 -27.43
C SER A 68 -0.74 7.28 -27.50
N THR A 69 -0.10 6.43 -26.68
CA THR A 69 -0.35 4.99 -26.58
C THR A 69 -1.43 4.61 -25.56
N VAL A 70 -1.86 5.52 -24.69
CA VAL A 70 -2.84 5.22 -23.63
C VAL A 70 -4.23 5.64 -24.09
N LYS A 71 -5.17 4.69 -24.05
CA LYS A 71 -6.51 4.88 -24.62
C LYS A 71 -7.33 5.95 -23.90
N HIS A 72 -7.19 6.05 -22.58
CA HIS A 72 -7.97 6.97 -21.75
C HIS A 72 -7.11 7.57 -20.62
N VAL A 73 -7.17 8.89 -20.46
CA VAL A 73 -6.54 9.63 -19.35
C VAL A 73 -7.61 10.49 -18.70
N LEU A 74 -7.89 10.27 -17.42
CA LEU A 74 -8.93 10.94 -16.65
C LEU A 74 -8.33 11.73 -15.47
N CYS A 75 -8.98 12.83 -15.12
CA CYS A 75 -8.70 13.59 -13.91
C CYS A 75 -9.51 13.00 -12.73
N GLU A 76 -8.88 12.77 -11.57
CA GLU A 76 -9.53 12.14 -10.41
C GLU A 76 -10.73 12.94 -9.90
N GLN A 77 -10.62 14.27 -9.87
CA GLN A 77 -11.67 15.15 -9.37
C GLN A 77 -12.87 15.14 -10.30
N GLN A 78 -12.62 15.13 -11.60
CA GLN A 78 -13.66 15.06 -12.61
C GLN A 78 -14.33 13.68 -12.61
N LEU A 79 -13.56 12.60 -12.46
CA LEU A 79 -14.07 11.25 -12.33
C LEU A 79 -14.97 11.10 -11.10
N ALA A 80 -14.55 11.62 -9.95
CA ALA A 80 -15.35 11.62 -8.73
C ALA A 80 -16.65 12.44 -8.88
N LYS A 81 -16.60 13.58 -9.58
CA LYS A 81 -17.79 14.36 -9.89
C LYS A 81 -18.73 13.64 -10.85
N ASP A 82 -18.19 13.01 -11.88
CA ASP A 82 -18.99 12.33 -12.90
C ASP A 82 -19.61 11.03 -12.40
N SER A 83 -18.98 10.34 -11.45
CA SER A 83 -19.53 9.11 -10.86
C SER A 83 -20.91 9.33 -10.23
N THR A 84 -21.17 10.52 -9.69
CA THR A 84 -22.47 10.89 -9.10
C THR A 84 -23.64 10.92 -10.10
N LYS A 85 -23.34 10.90 -11.41
CA LYS A 85 -24.35 10.89 -12.48
C LYS A 85 -24.80 9.49 -12.87
N PHE A 86 -24.20 8.46 -12.29
CA PHE A 86 -24.47 7.06 -12.63
C PHE A 86 -25.05 6.33 -11.43
N GLU A 87 -25.95 5.38 -11.70
CA GLU A 87 -26.37 4.42 -10.70
C GLU A 87 -25.21 3.48 -10.33
N PRO A 88 -25.09 3.08 -9.05
CA PRO A 88 -23.99 2.24 -8.61
C PRO A 88 -24.07 0.85 -9.24
N LEU A 89 -23.00 0.43 -9.92
CA LEU A 89 -22.88 -0.93 -10.40
C LEU A 89 -22.56 -1.88 -9.23
N LEU A 90 -23.57 -2.64 -8.81
CA LEU A 90 -23.47 -3.57 -7.68
C LEU A 90 -22.94 -4.96 -8.06
N ASP A 91 -22.83 -5.25 -9.35
CA ASP A 91 -22.20 -6.47 -9.85
C ASP A 91 -20.69 -6.45 -9.59
N VAL A 92 -20.14 -7.63 -9.38
CA VAL A 92 -18.71 -7.87 -9.19
C VAL A 92 -18.25 -8.85 -10.27
N GLU A 93 -17.27 -8.46 -11.05
CA GLU A 93 -16.64 -9.34 -12.03
C GLU A 93 -15.97 -10.52 -11.32
N SER A 94 -16.20 -11.73 -11.84
CA SER A 94 -15.60 -12.93 -11.28
C SER A 94 -14.09 -12.95 -11.56
N ALA A 95 -13.27 -12.72 -10.54
CA ALA A 95 -11.81 -12.84 -10.58
C ALA A 95 -11.36 -14.19 -10.03
N ASN A 96 -10.37 -14.82 -10.67
CA ASN A 96 -9.71 -15.97 -10.06
C ASN A 96 -8.79 -15.47 -8.94
N PRO A 97 -8.60 -16.23 -7.85
CA PRO A 97 -7.72 -15.83 -6.75
C PRO A 97 -6.27 -15.54 -7.20
N GLU A 98 -5.81 -16.19 -8.27
CA GLU A 98 -4.48 -16.01 -8.86
C GLU A 98 -4.40 -14.87 -9.90
N ASP A 99 -5.53 -14.26 -10.27
CA ASP A 99 -5.52 -13.09 -11.14
C ASP A 99 -4.79 -11.93 -10.42
N VAL A 100 -3.98 -11.18 -11.16
CA VAL A 100 -3.27 -10.01 -10.63
C VAL A 100 -4.29 -8.92 -10.28
N ALA A 101 -4.28 -8.49 -9.03
CA ALA A 101 -5.15 -7.44 -8.52
C ALA A 101 -4.44 -6.08 -8.47
N CYS A 102 -3.14 -6.08 -8.20
CA CYS A 102 -2.34 -4.87 -8.09
C CYS A 102 -0.90 -5.07 -8.57
N ILE A 103 -0.29 -4.02 -9.13
CA ILE A 103 1.15 -3.95 -9.38
C ILE A 103 1.74 -2.81 -8.56
N LEU A 104 2.68 -3.14 -7.67
CA LEU A 104 3.36 -2.19 -6.80
C LEU A 104 4.80 -1.99 -7.26
N TYR A 105 5.14 -0.79 -7.72
CA TYR A 105 6.52 -0.48 -8.12
C TYR A 105 7.41 -0.19 -6.91
N THR A 106 8.57 -0.84 -6.84
CA THR A 106 9.57 -0.64 -5.78
C THR A 106 10.92 -0.24 -6.37
N SER A 107 11.73 0.52 -5.63
CA SER A 107 13.08 0.89 -6.04
C SER A 107 13.97 -0.35 -6.08
N GLY A 108 14.19 -0.91 -7.27
CA GLY A 108 15.03 -2.09 -7.45
C GLY A 108 16.51 -1.77 -7.19
N THR A 109 17.26 -2.75 -6.65
CA THR A 109 18.72 -2.66 -6.44
C THR A 109 19.52 -2.41 -7.73
N THR A 110 18.92 -2.72 -8.88
CA THR A 110 19.48 -2.51 -10.23
C THR A 110 19.24 -1.10 -10.77
N GLY A 111 18.75 -0.16 -9.96
CA GLY A 111 18.53 1.25 -10.31
C GLY A 111 17.25 1.55 -11.10
N ARG A 112 16.56 0.53 -11.63
CA ARG A 112 15.23 0.66 -12.26
C ARG A 112 14.15 0.06 -11.37
N PRO A 113 13.03 0.75 -11.15
CA PRO A 113 11.92 0.18 -10.40
C PRO A 113 11.34 -1.07 -11.06
N LYS A 114 10.89 -2.02 -10.24
CA LYS A 114 10.26 -3.28 -10.68
C LYS A 114 8.83 -3.36 -10.16
N GLY A 115 7.90 -3.79 -11.01
CA GLY A 115 6.50 -4.00 -10.63
C GLY A 115 6.32 -5.34 -9.92
N ALA A 116 6.03 -5.32 -8.62
CA ALA A 116 5.64 -6.49 -7.86
C ALA A 116 4.16 -6.79 -8.12
N MET A 117 3.87 -7.92 -8.76
CA MET A 117 2.50 -8.38 -9.01
C MET A 117 1.92 -9.00 -7.74
N VAL A 118 0.77 -8.49 -7.32
CA VAL A 118 0.02 -8.97 -6.15
C VAL A 118 -1.32 -9.51 -6.63
N THR A 119 -1.62 -10.75 -6.30
CA THR A 119 -2.87 -11.42 -6.71
C THR A 119 -4.03 -11.06 -5.78
N HIS A 120 -5.27 -11.35 -6.20
CA HIS A 120 -6.45 -11.22 -5.34
C HIS A 120 -6.30 -12.04 -4.05
N ALA A 121 -5.86 -13.30 -4.14
CA ALA A 121 -5.57 -14.14 -2.98
C ALA A 121 -4.50 -13.52 -2.07
N GLY A 122 -3.44 -12.95 -2.66
CA GLY A 122 -2.38 -12.28 -1.91
C GLY A 122 -2.89 -11.07 -1.12
N LEU A 123 -3.72 -10.23 -1.74
CA LEU A 123 -4.35 -9.08 -1.08
C LEU A 123 -5.29 -9.53 0.05
N THR A 124 -6.16 -10.50 -0.20
CA THR A 124 -7.10 -11.01 0.81
C THR A 124 -6.35 -11.63 1.99
N ALA A 125 -5.35 -12.47 1.72
CA ALA A 125 -4.53 -13.08 2.76
C ALA A 125 -3.80 -12.02 3.59
N ASN A 126 -3.20 -11.02 2.94
CA ASN A 126 -2.53 -9.93 3.66
C ASN A 126 -3.52 -9.11 4.50
N GLY A 127 -4.67 -8.74 3.93
CA GLY A 127 -5.71 -8.00 4.65
C GLY A 127 -6.21 -8.74 5.89
N GLN A 128 -6.48 -10.04 5.76
CA GLN A 128 -6.91 -10.87 6.88
C GLN A 128 -5.83 -10.97 7.96
N ILE A 129 -4.58 -11.22 7.58
CA ILE A 129 -3.45 -11.29 8.51
C ILE A 129 -3.26 -9.96 9.25
N CYS A 130 -3.32 -8.83 8.55
CA CYS A 130 -3.22 -7.51 9.17
C CYS A 130 -4.36 -7.27 10.16
N THR A 131 -5.61 -7.59 9.77
CA THR A 131 -6.77 -7.46 10.68
C THR A 131 -6.62 -8.37 11.90
N ASP A 132 -6.16 -9.60 11.74
CA ASP A 132 -6.02 -10.56 12.85
C ASP A 132 -4.87 -10.19 13.80
N ILE A 133 -3.71 -9.79 13.26
CA ILE A 133 -2.50 -9.49 14.04
C ILE A 133 -2.62 -8.11 14.70
N TRP A 134 -3.05 -7.10 13.94
CA TRP A 134 -3.18 -5.74 14.47
C TRP A 134 -4.50 -5.52 15.21
N ARG A 135 -5.42 -6.48 15.09
CA ARG A 135 -6.75 -6.46 15.72
C ARG A 135 -7.44 -5.16 15.40
N PHE A 136 -7.70 -4.91 14.12
CA PHE A 136 -8.47 -3.73 13.74
C PHE A 136 -9.90 -3.84 14.28
N HIS A 137 -10.34 -2.82 15.00
CA HIS A 137 -11.70 -2.64 15.50
C HIS A 137 -12.34 -1.43 14.83
N SER A 138 -13.68 -1.36 14.88
CA SER A 138 -14.45 -0.21 14.37
C SER A 138 -14.09 1.13 15.04
N ASN A 139 -13.39 1.10 16.17
CA ASN A 139 -12.94 2.28 16.92
C ASN A 139 -11.52 2.74 16.53
N ASP A 140 -10.79 1.97 15.73
CA ASP A 140 -9.48 2.40 15.24
C ASP A 140 -9.63 3.55 14.25
N ARG A 141 -8.62 4.41 14.21
CA ARG A 141 -8.61 5.62 13.37
C ARG A 141 -7.26 5.75 12.68
N MET A 142 -7.30 6.02 11.39
CA MET A 142 -6.11 6.36 10.60
C MET A 142 -5.55 7.71 11.05
N VAL A 143 -4.25 7.92 10.85
CA VAL A 143 -3.56 9.16 11.24
C VAL A 143 -4.19 10.42 10.63
N GLU A 144 -4.71 10.33 9.41
CA GLU A 144 -5.34 11.44 8.70
C GLU A 144 -6.85 11.61 9.00
N HIS A 145 -7.40 10.84 9.95
CA HIS A 145 -8.83 10.91 10.29
C HIS A 145 -9.17 12.15 11.12
N LYS A 146 -10.27 12.82 10.79
CA LYS A 146 -10.74 14.07 11.45
C LYS A 146 -10.98 13.95 12.97
N GLU A 147 -11.21 12.74 13.47
CA GLU A 147 -11.44 12.46 14.89
C GLU A 147 -10.14 12.17 15.67
N LEU A 148 -8.98 12.12 15.02
CA LEU A 148 -7.71 11.98 15.71
C LEU A 148 -7.31 13.33 16.32
N ASN A 149 -7.34 13.40 17.65
CA ASN A 149 -7.00 14.59 18.42
C ASN A 149 -6.48 14.18 19.80
N LYS A 150 -6.00 15.16 20.59
CA LYS A 150 -5.46 14.94 21.94
C LYS A 150 -6.39 14.15 22.87
N GLU A 151 -7.69 14.38 22.79
CA GLU A 151 -8.66 13.71 23.66
C GLU A 151 -8.84 12.24 23.29
N SER A 152 -8.91 11.93 21.99
CA SER A 152 -9.06 10.54 21.51
C SER A 152 -7.84 9.67 21.78
N VAL A 153 -6.67 10.28 22.01
CA VAL A 153 -5.41 9.57 22.30
C VAL A 153 -4.94 9.66 23.74
N LYS A 154 -5.69 10.30 24.65
CA LYS A 154 -5.22 10.62 26.02
C LYS A 154 -4.73 9.43 26.85
N ASN A 155 -5.25 8.23 26.55
CA ASN A 155 -4.88 6.98 27.24
C ASN A 155 -3.79 6.19 26.50
N MET A 156 -3.29 6.71 25.37
CA MET A 156 -2.32 6.02 24.52
C MET A 156 -0.90 6.26 25.03
N ARG A 157 -0.17 5.17 25.30
CA ARG A 157 1.18 5.25 25.89
C ARG A 157 2.29 5.46 24.86
N VAL A 158 2.15 4.90 23.65
CA VAL A 158 3.18 4.95 22.61
C VAL A 158 2.55 4.83 21.23
N PHE A 159 3.10 5.56 20.26
CA PHE A 159 2.79 5.42 18.84
C PHE A 159 4.05 4.95 18.11
N ILE A 160 3.89 4.02 17.17
CA ILE A 160 5.00 3.43 16.41
C ILE A 160 4.77 3.59 14.90
N SER A 161 5.82 3.92 14.15
CA SER A 161 5.86 3.81 12.68
C SER A 161 6.90 2.75 12.31
N GLY A 162 6.55 1.80 11.44
CA GLY A 162 7.35 0.58 11.24
C GLY A 162 7.76 0.26 9.80
N SER A 163 7.04 0.83 8.82
CA SER A 163 7.12 0.42 7.42
C SER A 163 7.87 1.41 6.51
N ALA A 164 7.92 2.67 6.88
CA ALA A 164 8.70 3.68 6.19
C ALA A 164 8.97 4.82 7.14
N GLN A 165 10.05 5.57 6.86
CA GLN A 165 10.22 6.89 7.44
C GLN A 165 8.96 7.71 7.21
N LEU A 166 8.44 8.29 8.29
CA LEU A 166 7.47 9.37 8.12
C LEU A 166 8.22 10.57 7.56
N THR A 167 7.59 11.31 6.66
CA THR A 167 8.17 12.60 6.27
C THR A 167 8.15 13.53 7.49
N PRO A 168 9.11 14.48 7.62
CA PRO A 168 9.14 15.42 8.75
C PRO A 168 7.80 16.14 8.96
N ASN A 169 7.14 16.53 7.87
CA ASN A 169 5.83 17.17 7.91
C ASN A 169 4.74 16.26 8.50
N VAL A 170 4.74 14.95 8.19
CA VAL A 170 3.78 14.00 8.78
C VAL A 170 4.07 13.78 10.27
N PHE A 171 5.34 13.70 10.64
CA PHE A 171 5.77 13.57 12.03
C PHE A 171 5.34 14.78 12.87
N GLU A 172 5.63 15.99 12.40
CA GLU A 172 5.27 17.25 13.07
C GLU A 172 3.75 17.44 13.16
N LYS A 173 3.03 17.17 12.07
CA LYS A 173 1.56 17.25 12.06
C LYS A 173 0.94 16.27 13.05
N PHE A 174 1.46 15.05 13.14
CA PHE A 174 1.00 14.08 14.12
C PHE A 174 1.20 14.58 15.55
N GLU A 175 2.39 15.11 15.86
CA GLU A 175 2.71 15.69 17.17
C GLU A 175 1.78 16.86 17.52
N GLN A 176 1.50 17.74 16.56
CA GLN A 176 0.55 18.85 16.76
C GLN A 176 -0.87 18.38 17.05
N MET A 177 -1.35 17.38 16.30
CA MET A 177 -2.72 16.85 16.43
C MET A 177 -2.92 16.06 17.73
N THR A 178 -1.92 15.29 18.15
CA THR A 178 -2.06 14.29 19.21
C THR A 178 -1.37 14.69 20.52
N GLY A 179 -0.36 15.55 20.47
CA GLY A 179 0.55 15.81 21.60
C GLY A 179 1.58 14.70 21.83
N HIS A 180 1.64 13.67 20.97
CA HIS A 180 2.58 12.56 21.10
C HIS A 180 3.61 12.58 19.96
N ARG A 181 4.85 12.22 20.29
CA ARG A 181 5.90 11.94 19.30
C ARG A 181 5.91 10.46 18.95
N ILE A 182 5.96 10.16 17.65
CA ILE A 182 6.01 8.77 17.16
C ILE A 182 7.41 8.20 17.39
N LEU A 183 7.46 6.96 17.86
CA LEU A 183 8.68 6.15 17.88
C LEU A 183 8.83 5.43 16.54
N GLU A 184 9.76 5.88 15.69
CA GLU A 184 10.07 5.20 14.43
C GLU A 184 10.89 3.93 14.68
N ARG A 185 10.48 2.81 14.06
CA ARG A 185 11.19 1.53 14.04
C ARG A 185 11.31 1.08 12.58
N TYR A 186 12.49 0.66 12.16
CA TYR A 186 12.70 0.19 10.79
C TYR A 186 12.62 -1.34 10.74
N GLY A 187 11.97 -1.90 9.69
CA GLY A 187 12.07 -3.33 9.36
C GLY A 187 10.78 -4.10 9.08
N MET A 188 9.62 -3.46 8.86
CA MET A 188 8.35 -4.18 8.67
C MET A 188 7.91 -4.39 7.20
N THR A 189 8.64 -3.89 6.20
CA THR A 189 8.03 -3.62 4.87
C THR A 189 8.46 -4.54 3.75
N GLU A 190 9.71 -4.99 3.70
CA GLU A 190 10.10 -5.95 2.67
C GLU A 190 9.67 -7.39 2.96
N THR A 191 9.03 -7.71 4.10
CA THR A 191 8.80 -9.12 4.50
C THR A 191 7.34 -9.59 4.59
N LEU A 192 6.33 -8.71 4.47
CA LEU A 192 5.01 -8.96 5.09
C LEU A 192 5.21 -9.33 6.59
N VAL A 193 4.16 -9.56 7.39
CA VAL A 193 4.40 -10.05 8.76
C VAL A 193 4.85 -11.52 8.70
N SER A 194 6.15 -11.75 8.47
CA SER A 194 6.75 -13.08 8.41
C SER A 194 7.08 -13.63 9.80
N THR A 195 7.33 -12.75 10.78
CA THR A 195 7.54 -13.12 12.18
C THR A 195 6.79 -12.15 13.10
N SER A 196 6.31 -12.64 14.24
CA SER A 196 5.73 -11.79 15.28
C SER A 196 5.77 -12.46 16.65
N ASN A 197 5.81 -11.67 17.71
CA ASN A 197 5.54 -12.16 19.06
C ASN A 197 4.03 -12.43 19.19
N PRO A 198 3.60 -13.45 19.96
CA PRO A 198 2.18 -13.71 20.15
C PRO A 198 1.52 -12.52 20.84
N TYR A 199 0.33 -12.13 20.37
CA TYR A 199 -0.45 -11.12 21.04
C TYR A 199 -0.90 -11.63 22.42
N GLU A 200 -1.45 -12.83 22.51
CA GLU A 200 -1.68 -13.54 23.78
C GLU A 200 -1.12 -14.98 23.67
N PRO A 201 -0.64 -15.59 24.77
CA PRO A 201 -0.56 -14.99 26.10
C PRO A 201 0.64 -14.05 26.24
N VAL A 202 0.46 -12.91 26.94
CA VAL A 202 1.52 -11.88 27.11
C VAL A 202 2.84 -12.45 27.60
N ASN A 203 2.81 -13.50 28.43
CA ASN A 203 4.00 -14.14 29.00
C ASN A 203 4.89 -14.87 27.98
N GLN A 204 4.44 -15.05 26.74
CA GLN A 204 5.24 -15.67 25.67
C GLN A 204 5.96 -14.65 24.78
N ARG A 205 5.87 -13.36 25.08
CA ARG A 205 6.57 -12.30 24.35
C ARG A 205 8.02 -12.24 24.81
N ILE A 206 8.96 -12.29 23.86
CA ILE A 206 10.39 -12.26 24.15
C ILE A 206 10.92 -10.87 23.83
N ALA A 207 11.36 -10.14 24.87
CA ALA A 207 11.98 -8.83 24.72
C ALA A 207 13.24 -8.92 23.84
N GLY A 208 13.42 -7.95 22.93
CA GLY A 208 14.54 -7.92 21.99
C GLY A 208 14.43 -8.90 20.83
N SER A 209 13.28 -9.56 20.63
CA SER A 209 13.05 -10.48 19.50
C SER A 209 12.03 -9.91 18.50
N VAL A 210 12.10 -10.40 17.26
CA VAL A 210 11.03 -10.23 16.25
C VAL A 210 9.91 -11.26 16.40
N GLY A 211 10.04 -12.20 17.33
CA GLY A 211 9.08 -13.27 17.59
C GLY A 211 9.24 -14.48 16.67
N LYS A 212 8.22 -15.34 16.61
CA LYS A 212 8.24 -16.59 15.85
C LYS A 212 7.71 -16.37 14.44
N ALA A 213 8.07 -17.26 13.53
CA ALA A 213 7.48 -17.27 12.19
C ALA A 213 5.95 -17.34 12.26
N ALA A 214 5.28 -16.56 11.41
CA ALA A 214 3.84 -16.58 11.29
C ALA A 214 3.36 -17.96 10.81
N LYS A 215 2.11 -18.32 11.13
CA LYS A 215 1.56 -19.64 10.78
C LYS A 215 1.61 -19.85 9.26
N GLY A 216 2.25 -20.94 8.83
CA GLY A 216 2.41 -21.27 7.40
C GLY A 216 3.57 -20.55 6.70
N VAL A 217 4.39 -19.81 7.44
CA VAL A 217 5.60 -19.14 6.95
C VAL A 217 6.83 -19.84 7.52
N GLU A 218 7.79 -20.18 6.67
CA GLU A 218 9.14 -20.56 7.09
C GLU A 218 10.09 -19.39 6.86
N VAL A 219 10.96 -19.12 7.84
CA VAL A 219 11.91 -18.00 7.77
C VAL A 219 13.32 -18.53 8.00
N TRP A 220 14.21 -18.22 7.06
CA TRP A 220 15.62 -18.62 7.11
C TRP A 220 16.48 -17.38 7.18
N VAL A 221 17.43 -17.35 8.13
CA VAL A 221 18.45 -16.31 8.23
C VAL A 221 19.79 -16.93 7.88
N ARG A 222 20.49 -16.34 6.92
CA ARG A 222 21.88 -16.72 6.59
C ARG A 222 22.76 -15.50 6.41
N VAL A 223 24.04 -15.67 6.68
CA VAL A 223 25.07 -14.68 6.34
C VAL A 223 25.78 -15.18 5.09
N ASN A 224 25.77 -14.39 4.02
CA ASN A 224 26.47 -14.76 2.79
C ASN A 224 27.98 -14.56 2.91
N LYS A 225 28.74 -14.89 1.86
CA LYS A 225 30.22 -14.86 1.90
C LYS A 225 30.77 -13.43 2.07
N GLU A 226 29.95 -12.44 1.75
CA GLU A 226 30.24 -11.02 1.85
C GLU A 226 29.80 -10.42 3.20
N GLY A 227 29.27 -11.24 4.12
CA GLY A 227 28.85 -10.79 5.45
C GLY A 227 27.45 -10.15 5.48
N VAL A 228 26.67 -10.25 4.41
CA VAL A 228 25.31 -9.70 4.34
C VAL A 228 24.31 -10.68 4.95
N ILE A 229 23.41 -10.17 5.78
CA ILE A 229 22.30 -10.94 6.37
C ILE A 229 21.18 -11.03 5.34
N GLU A 230 20.83 -12.25 4.96
CA GLU A 230 19.74 -12.55 4.03
C GLU A 230 18.60 -13.25 4.77
N VAL A 231 17.37 -12.79 4.50
CA VAL A 231 16.14 -13.39 5.03
C VAL A 231 15.35 -13.97 3.86
N LYS A 232 15.06 -15.28 3.88
CA LYS A 232 14.23 -15.96 2.87
C LYS A 232 12.90 -16.39 3.49
N SER A 233 11.80 -16.15 2.78
CA SER A 233 10.45 -16.64 3.13
C SER A 233 9.70 -17.05 1.86
N PRO A 234 8.60 -17.84 1.95
CA PRO A 234 7.79 -18.21 0.78
C PRO A 234 7.27 -17.01 -0.04
N SER A 235 7.15 -15.83 0.59
CA SER A 235 6.77 -14.57 -0.04
C SER A 235 7.95 -13.75 -0.58
N LEU A 236 9.19 -14.13 -0.27
CA LEU A 236 10.39 -13.35 -0.57
C LEU A 236 11.48 -14.22 -1.22
N PHE A 237 11.70 -13.99 -2.52
CA PHE A 237 12.63 -14.71 -3.40
C PHE A 237 12.29 -16.20 -3.55
N LYS A 238 11.75 -16.61 -4.71
CA LYS A 238 11.71 -18.03 -5.09
C LYS A 238 13.14 -18.54 -5.30
#